data_AF-A0A3D5QEK8-F1
#
_entry.id   AF-A0A3D5QEK8-F1
#
_cell.length_a   1.000
_cell.length_b   1.000
_cell.length_c   1.000
_cell.angle_alpha   90.00
_cell.angle_beta   90.00
_cell.angle_gamma   90.00
#
_symmetry.space_group_name_H-M   'P 1'
#
loop_
_entity.id
_entity.type
_entity.pdbx_description
1 polymer ?
#
loop_
_entity_poly.entity_id
_entity_poly.type
_entity_poly.pdbx_seq_one_letter_code
_entity_poly.pdbx_strand_id
1 'polypeptide(L)'
;MQRENWGSRVGFILAAVGSAIGLGNIWRFPYMAYDNGGGAFLIPYFFALVTAGIPILIMEFSMGHKMKGGAPLTMAKLNRKWEWLGW
;
A
#
# COMPACT_ATOMS: atom_id res chain seq x y z
N MET A 1 25.88 -7.83 6.10
CA MET A 1 25.49 -6.96 4.98
C MET A 1 24.76 -5.75 5.53
N GLN A 2 25.33 -4.56 5.38
CA GLN A 2 24.66 -3.30 5.74
C GLN A 2 23.64 -3.00 4.64
N ARG A 3 22.37 -2.74 5.00
CA ARG A 3 21.35 -2.38 4.02
C ARG A 3 21.52 -0.90 3.68
N GLU A 4 21.56 -0.61 2.38
CA GLU A 4 21.53 0.76 1.86
C GLU A 4 20.24 1.46 2.33
N ASN A 5 20.39 2.67 2.86
CA ASN A 5 19.27 3.51 3.26
C ASN A 5 19.03 4.58 2.19
N TRP A 6 17.78 5.01 2.06
CA TRP A 6 17.43 6.09 1.15
C TRP A 6 18.15 7.39 1.54
N GLY A 7 18.83 8.02 0.58
CA GLY A 7 19.56 9.27 0.79
C GLY A 7 18.67 10.47 1.11
N SER A 8 17.36 10.41 0.78
CA SER A 8 16.39 11.44 1.17
C SER A 8 15.01 10.85 1.47
N ARG A 9 14.35 11.39 2.50
CA ARG A 9 12.97 11.04 2.87
C ARG A 9 11.98 11.40 1.75
N VAL A 10 12.21 12.53 1.08
CA VAL A 10 11.39 12.97 -0.05
C VAL A 10 11.50 12.00 -1.22
N GLY A 11 12.72 11.55 -1.56
CA GLY A 11 12.92 10.56 -2.61
C GLY A 11 12.21 9.23 -2.32
N PHE A 12 12.23 8.78 -1.06
CA PHE A 12 11.46 7.61 -0.63
C PHE A 12 9.95 7.79 -0.82
N ILE A 13 9.39 8.93 -0.36
CA ILE A 13 7.96 9.21 -0.49
C ILE A 13 7.55 9.27 -1.97
N LEU A 14 8.34 9.96 -2.82
CA LEU A 14 8.05 10.06 -4.25
C LEU A 14 8.11 8.70 -4.95
N ALA A 15 9.08 7.84 -4.61
CA ALA A 15 9.15 6.48 -5.13
C ALA A 15 7.93 5.64 -4.72
N ALA A 16 7.49 5.75 -3.46
CA ALA A 16 6.30 5.06 -2.96
C ALA A 16 5.02 5.57 -3.65
N VAL A 17 4.87 6.89 -3.81
CA VAL A 17 3.73 7.50 -4.52
C VAL A 17 3.73 7.08 -5.99
N GLY A 18 4.90 7.09 -6.65
CA GLY A 18 5.05 6.65 -8.04
C GLY A 18 4.70 5.16 -8.23
N SER A 19 5.00 4.32 -7.24
CA SER A 19 4.58 2.91 -7.25
C SER A 19 3.09 2.73 -7.00
N ALA A 20 2.45 3.63 -6.25
CA ALA A 20 1.03 3.53 -5.90
C ALA A 20 0.09 4.11 -6.98
N ILE A 21 0.56 5.11 -7.74
CA ILE A 21 -0.21 5.72 -8.83
C ILE A 21 0.02 4.94 -10.13
N GLY A 22 -0.96 4.13 -10.52
CA GLY A 22 -0.97 3.38 -11.79
C GLY A 22 -2.07 3.80 -12.76
N LEU A 23 -2.09 3.16 -13.94
CA LEU A 23 -3.13 3.33 -14.96
C LEU A 23 -4.56 3.14 -14.42
N GLY A 24 -4.72 2.27 -13.42
CA GLY A 24 -6.00 2.06 -12.74
C GLY A 24 -6.58 3.32 -12.11
N ASN A 25 -5.74 4.21 -11.55
CA ASN A 25 -6.23 5.48 -10.98
C ASN A 25 -6.71 6.46 -12.05
N ILE A 26 -6.17 6.37 -13.27
CA ILE A 26 -6.49 7.29 -14.36
C ILE A 26 -7.76 6.86 -15.11
N TRP A 27 -8.00 5.55 -15.26
CA TRP A 27 -9.10 5.04 -16.09
C TRP A 27 -10.17 4.29 -15.30
N ARG A 28 -9.78 3.40 -14.38
CA ARG A 28 -10.75 2.58 -13.63
C ARG A 28 -11.49 3.40 -12.58
N PHE A 29 -10.81 4.30 -11.90
CA PHE A 29 -11.44 5.17 -10.90
C PHE A 29 -12.56 6.05 -11.50
N PRO A 30 -12.33 6.87 -12.54
CA PRO A 30 -13.40 7.70 -13.10
C PRO A 30 -14.52 6.87 -13.72
N TYR A 31 -14.20 5.71 -14.32
CA TYR A 31 -15.22 4.79 -14.83
C TYR A 31 -16.14 4.28 -13.71
N MET A 32 -15.57 3.77 -12.62
CA MET A 32 -16.38 3.29 -11.48
C MET A 32 -17.15 4.44 -10.81
N ALA A 33 -16.55 5.62 -10.69
CA ALA A 33 -17.24 6.78 -10.15
C ALA A 33 -18.46 7.12 -11.02
N TYR A 34 -18.29 7.19 -12.35
CA TYR A 34 -19.39 7.47 -13.28
C TYR A 34 -20.52 6.42 -13.17
N ASP A 35 -20.19 5.14 -13.21
CA ASP A 35 -21.17 4.04 -13.19
C ASP A 35 -21.91 3.92 -11.85
N ASN A 36 -21.26 4.30 -10.74
CA ASN A 36 -21.82 4.20 -9.39
C ASN A 36 -22.40 5.53 -8.87
N GLY A 37 -22.98 6.35 -9.76
CA GLY A 37 -23.67 7.58 -9.37
C GLY A 37 -22.78 8.83 -9.25
N GLY A 38 -21.68 8.86 -9.99
CA GLY A 38 -20.76 10.00 -10.07
C GLY A 38 -20.14 10.35 -8.72
N GLY A 39 -20.47 11.54 -8.23
CA GLY A 39 -19.98 12.04 -6.95
C GLY A 39 -20.47 11.25 -5.72
N ALA A 40 -21.60 10.55 -5.81
CA ALA A 40 -22.12 9.74 -4.71
C ALA A 40 -21.20 8.56 -4.36
N PHE A 41 -20.48 8.02 -5.35
CA PHE A 41 -19.47 6.97 -5.16
C PHE A 41 -18.34 7.37 -4.20
N LEU A 42 -18.07 8.67 -4.04
CA LEU A 42 -17.02 9.15 -3.15
C LEU A 42 -17.30 8.84 -1.69
N ILE A 43 -18.57 8.75 -1.28
CA ILE A 43 -18.94 8.49 0.12
C ILE A 43 -18.47 7.09 0.57
N PRO A 44 -18.89 5.97 -0.08
CA PRO A 44 -18.39 4.65 0.28
C PRO A 44 -16.88 4.50 -0.03
N TYR A 45 -16.36 5.19 -1.05
CA TYR A 45 -14.93 5.17 -1.36
C TYR A 45 -14.09 5.74 -0.20
N PHE A 46 -14.43 6.92 0.31
CA PHE A 46 -13.72 7.51 1.45
C PHE A 46 -13.91 6.71 2.74
N PHE A 47 -15.11 6.15 2.95
CA PHE A 47 -15.33 5.25 4.08
C PHE A 47 -14.40 4.03 4.03
N ALA A 48 -14.31 3.34 2.89
CA ALA A 48 -13.41 2.22 2.69
C ALA A 48 -11.93 2.64 2.79
N LEU A 49 -11.58 3.84 2.28
CA LEU A 49 -10.23 4.38 2.37
C LEU A 49 -9.81 4.61 3.83
N VAL A 50 -10.66 5.22 4.66
CA VAL A 50 -10.31 5.54 6.05
C VAL A 50 -10.34 4.30 6.95
N THR A 51 -11.26 3.36 6.70
CA THR A 51 -11.45 2.17 7.55
C THR A 51 -10.55 0.99 7.18
N ALA A 52 -10.24 0.81 5.90
CA ALA A 52 -9.44 -0.30 5.41
C ALA A 52 -8.15 0.19 4.73
N GLY A 53 -8.26 1.12 3.77
CA GLY A 53 -7.11 1.55 2.96
C GLY A 53 -5.94 2.09 3.77
N ILE A 54 -6.18 3.14 4.57
CA ILE A 54 -5.16 3.79 5.41
C ILE A 54 -4.63 2.84 6.50
N PRO A 55 -5.47 2.14 7.28
CA PRO A 55 -4.98 1.23 8.31
C PRO A 55 -4.12 0.08 7.77
N ILE A 56 -4.52 -0.53 6.65
CA ILE A 56 -3.74 -1.60 6.01
C ILE A 56 -2.42 -1.06 5.51
N LEU A 57 -2.42 0.11 4.85
CA LEU A 57 -1.20 0.74 4.36
C LEU A 57 -0.21 1.05 5.51
N ILE A 58 -0.69 1.61 6.62
CA ILE A 58 0.14 1.86 7.80
C ILE A 58 0.69 0.55 8.37
N MET A 59 -0.13 -0.50 8.42
CA MET A 59 0.28 -1.83 8.89
C MET A 59 1.44 -2.37 8.04
N GLU A 60 1.31 -2.38 6.72
CA GLU A 60 2.35 -2.83 5.81
C GLU A 60 3.64 -2.02 5.94
N PHE A 61 3.54 -0.68 5.97
CA PHE A 61 4.71 0.20 6.17
C PHE A 61 5.40 -0.06 7.51
N SER A 62 4.62 -0.22 8.59
CA SER A 62 5.17 -0.48 9.92
C SER A 62 5.88 -1.83 10.00
N MET A 63 5.33 -2.86 9.36
CA MET A 63 5.93 -4.20 9.28
C MET A 63 7.22 -4.16 8.47
N GLY A 64 7.21 -3.53 7.29
CA GLY A 64 8.40 -3.34 6.47
C GLY A 64 9.51 -2.57 7.18
N HIS A 65 9.16 -1.50 7.91
CA HIS A 65 10.11 -0.69 8.65
C HIS A 65 10.71 -1.41 9.87
N LYS A 66 9.89 -2.16 10.63
CA LYS A 66 10.31 -2.89 11.82
C LYS A 66 11.15 -4.12 11.47
N MET A 67 10.70 -4.91 10.50
CA MET A 67 11.30 -6.22 10.20
C MET A 67 12.52 -6.11 9.28
N LYS A 68 12.62 -4.99 8.54
CA LYS A 68 13.69 -4.69 7.56
C LYS A 68 14.05 -5.95 6.76
N GLY A 69 13.04 -6.64 6.24
CA GLY A 69 13.12 -7.91 5.53
C GLY A 69 12.41 -7.82 4.19
N GLY A 70 12.60 -8.79 3.29
CA GLY A 70 11.74 -8.93 2.11
C GLY A 70 10.32 -9.38 2.52
N ALA A 71 9.36 -9.38 1.59
CA ALA A 71 7.99 -9.83 1.85
C ALA A 71 7.90 -11.24 2.51
N PRO A 72 8.58 -12.29 2.01
CA PRO A 72 8.47 -13.64 2.60
C PRO A 72 9.14 -13.71 3.98
N LEU A 73 10.28 -13.04 4.15
CA LEU A 73 10.99 -13.00 5.43
C LEU A 73 10.23 -12.22 6.52
N THR A 74 9.50 -11.17 6.11
CA THR A 74 8.68 -10.36 7.02
C THR A 74 7.48 -11.15 7.52
N MET A 75 6.82 -11.91 6.64
CA MET A 75 5.70 -12.78 7.03
C MET A 75 6.15 -14.01 7.81
N ALA A 76 7.27 -14.63 7.44
CA ALA A 76 7.86 -15.74 8.20
C ALA A 76 8.25 -15.34 9.64
N LYS A 77 8.73 -14.10 9.83
CA LYS A 77 9.02 -13.55 11.17
C LYS A 77 7.78 -13.28 12.00
N LEU A 78 6.63 -13.02 11.37
CA LEU A 78 5.35 -12.87 12.07
C LEU A 78 4.78 -14.24 12.46
N ASN A 79 4.75 -15.16 11.49
CA ASN A 79 4.39 -16.56 11.69
C ASN A 79 5.02 -17.39 10.58
N ARG A 80 5.77 -18.43 10.93
CA ARG A 80 6.44 -19.31 9.94
C ARG A 80 5.45 -20.01 8.99
N LYS A 81 4.17 -20.14 9.37
CA LYS A 81 3.10 -20.64 8.47
C LYS A 81 2.68 -19.63 7.41
N TRP A 82 2.92 -18.34 7.62
CA TRP A 82 2.48 -17.25 6.73
C TRP A 82 3.55 -16.84 5.74
N GLU A 83 4.71 -17.52 5.72
CA GLU A 83 5.78 -17.31 4.75
C GLU A 83 5.28 -17.38 3.30
N TRP A 84 4.31 -18.26 3.02
CA TRP A 84 3.66 -18.37 1.72
C TRP A 84 2.99 -17.07 1.25
N LEU A 85 2.47 -16.23 2.15
CA LEU A 85 1.82 -14.98 1.78
C LEU A 85 2.80 -13.92 1.25
N GLY A 86 4.10 -14.11 1.45
CA GLY A 86 5.12 -13.19 0.96
C GLY A 86 5.83 -13.65 -0.32
N TRP A 87 5.48 -14.82 -0.88
CA TRP A 87 5.91 -15.28 -2.20
C TRP A 87 4.89 -14.84 -3.26
#